data_AF-A0A4V1VK69-F1
#
_entry.id   AF-A0A4V1VK69-F1
#
_cell.length_a   1.000
_cell.length_b   1.000
_cell.length_c   1.000
_cell.angle_alpha   90.00
_cell.angle_beta   90.00
_cell.angle_gamma   90.00
#
_symmetry.space_group_name_H-M   'P 1'
#
loop_
_entity.id
_entity.type
_entity.pdbx_description
1 polymer ?
#
loop_
_entity_poly.entity_id
_entity_poly.type
_entity_poly.pdbx_seq_one_letter_code
_entity_poly.pdbx_strand_id
1 'polypeptide(L)'
;MTAGFAARFPLLFHVTERSALPSIARHGLLSAAGLARLLGATPDLGANRGGWTRLATPAGEALLRRQGMPDAALASRLDPAIALADWRRFINAQVFLFPAEAAAWRLLRAEPGRDQAVLAFPTAALLAAGCALCVCRFNNGFIDRSPPCHAAMGR
;
A
#
# COMPACT_ATOMS: atom_id res chain seq x y z
N MET A 1 -7.80 1.10 23.86
CA MET A 1 -7.38 1.86 22.66
C MET A 1 -8.10 1.44 21.36
N THR A 2 -8.55 0.19 21.23
CA THR A 2 -9.17 -0.37 20.00
C THR A 2 -10.59 0.16 19.69
N ALA A 3 -11.44 0.35 20.72
CA ALA A 3 -12.82 0.79 20.53
C ALA A 3 -12.93 2.19 19.89
N GLY A 4 -12.08 3.15 20.28
CA GLY A 4 -12.08 4.50 19.72
C GLY A 4 -11.66 4.55 18.25
N PHE A 5 -10.76 3.66 17.83
CA PHE A 5 -10.33 3.57 16.43
C PHE A 5 -11.45 3.04 15.53
N ALA A 6 -12.08 1.93 15.91
CA ALA A 6 -13.19 1.36 15.15
C ALA A 6 -14.43 2.27 15.14
N ALA A 7 -14.69 3.02 16.22
CA ALA A 7 -15.76 4.01 16.25
C ALA A 7 -15.50 5.18 15.27
N ARG A 8 -14.24 5.63 15.18
CA ARG A 8 -13.84 6.72 14.27
C ARG A 8 -13.79 6.26 12.81
N PHE A 9 -13.34 5.03 12.56
CA PHE A 9 -13.21 4.44 11.24
C PHE A 9 -13.94 3.09 11.23
N PRO A 10 -15.27 3.06 11.06
CA PRO A 10 -16.04 1.81 11.12
C PRO A 10 -15.72 0.86 9.96
N LEU A 11 -15.38 1.43 8.81
CA LEU A 11 -14.95 0.72 7.61
C LEU A 11 -13.58 1.20 7.17
N LEU A 12 -12.78 0.28 6.66
CA LEU A 12 -11.53 0.53 5.97
C LEU A 12 -11.60 0.00 4.54
N PHE A 13 -10.99 0.71 3.60
CA PHE A 13 -11.16 0.43 2.18
C PHE A 13 -9.85 0.07 1.49
N HIS A 14 -9.88 -0.90 0.56
CA HIS A 14 -8.71 -1.29 -0.24
C HIS A 14 -9.03 -1.27 -1.72
N VAL A 15 -8.10 -0.83 -2.56
CA VAL A 15 -8.24 -0.88 -4.02
C VAL A 15 -7.36 -1.98 -4.57
N THR A 16 -7.96 -2.91 -5.31
CA THR A 16 -7.26 -4.03 -5.95
C THR A 16 -7.80 -4.29 -7.36
N GLU A 17 -7.10 -5.07 -8.16
CA GLU A 17 -7.62 -5.55 -9.45
C GLU A 17 -8.77 -6.55 -9.19
N ARG A 18 -9.85 -6.48 -9.98
CA ARG A 18 -11.01 -7.38 -9.82
C ARG A 18 -10.65 -8.85 -10.02
N SER A 19 -9.66 -9.13 -10.86
CA SER A 19 -9.12 -10.49 -11.05
C SER A 19 -8.48 -11.08 -9.79
N ALA A 20 -8.09 -10.24 -8.81
CA ALA A 20 -7.50 -10.70 -7.56
C ALA A 20 -8.52 -11.21 -6.53
N LEU A 21 -9.82 -10.95 -6.71
CA LEU A 21 -10.84 -11.29 -5.72
C LEU A 21 -10.88 -12.79 -5.33
N PRO A 22 -10.80 -13.75 -6.28
CA PRO A 22 -10.76 -15.18 -5.91
C PRO A 22 -9.54 -15.55 -5.06
N SER A 23 -8.38 -14.95 -5.35
CA SER A 23 -7.15 -15.18 -4.59
C SER A 23 -7.25 -14.58 -3.18
N ILE A 24 -7.79 -13.36 -3.07
CA ILE A 24 -8.03 -12.68 -1.78
C ILE A 24 -9.01 -13.48 -0.92
N ALA A 25 -10.07 -14.02 -1.50
CA ALA A 25 -11.02 -14.86 -0.76
C ALA A 25 -10.38 -16.14 -0.22
N ARG A 26 -9.40 -16.71 -0.95
CA ARG A 26 -8.71 -17.96 -0.57
C ARG A 26 -7.57 -17.75 0.43
N HIS A 27 -6.78 -16.70 0.24
CA HIS A 27 -5.51 -16.50 0.95
C HIS A 27 -5.52 -15.28 1.89
N GLY A 28 -6.62 -14.53 1.91
CA GLY A 28 -6.69 -13.22 2.54
C GLY A 28 -6.05 -12.12 1.68
N LEU A 29 -6.17 -10.88 2.16
CA LEU A 29 -5.51 -9.74 1.55
C LEU A 29 -4.04 -9.70 2.01
N LEU A 30 -3.11 -9.95 1.09
CA LEU A 30 -1.68 -10.03 1.36
C LEU A 30 -0.94 -8.77 0.88
N SER A 31 0.17 -8.44 1.56
CA SER A 31 1.11 -7.41 1.11
C SER A 31 1.91 -7.88 -0.13
N ALA A 32 2.66 -6.98 -0.76
CA ALA A 32 3.53 -7.37 -1.89
C ALA A 32 4.56 -8.45 -1.48
N ALA A 33 5.13 -8.34 -0.28
CA ALA A 33 5.99 -9.37 0.29
C ALA A 33 5.24 -10.68 0.58
N GLY A 34 4.00 -10.59 1.05
CA GLY A 34 3.13 -11.77 1.26
C GLY A 34 2.81 -12.51 -0.04
N LEU A 35 2.47 -11.77 -1.11
CA LEU A 35 2.21 -12.32 -2.44
C LEU A 35 3.46 -12.96 -3.03
N ALA A 36 4.62 -12.32 -2.90
CA ALA A 36 5.89 -12.89 -3.33
C ALA A 36 6.17 -14.24 -2.65
N ARG A 37 5.98 -14.30 -1.32
CA ARG A 37 6.12 -15.55 -0.55
C ARG A 37 5.11 -16.61 -0.99
N LEU A 38 3.84 -16.25 -1.15
CA LEU A 38 2.78 -17.18 -1.57
C LEU A 38 3.10 -17.84 -2.91
N LEU A 39 3.64 -17.07 -3.85
CA LEU A 39 3.96 -17.54 -5.20
C LEU A 39 5.37 -18.14 -5.32
N GLY A 40 6.21 -18.06 -4.28
CA GLY A 40 7.63 -18.40 -4.39
C GLY A 40 8.41 -17.49 -5.34
N ALA A 41 7.93 -16.26 -5.57
CA ALA A 41 8.56 -15.26 -6.42
C ALA A 41 9.59 -14.43 -5.65
N THR A 42 10.62 -13.95 -6.33
CA THR A 42 11.70 -13.12 -5.76
C THR A 42 11.80 -11.75 -6.43
N PRO A 43 10.75 -10.90 -6.40
CA PRO A 43 10.83 -9.55 -6.94
C PRO A 43 11.74 -8.67 -6.08
N ASP A 44 12.37 -7.66 -6.70
CA ASP A 44 13.05 -6.62 -5.93
C ASP A 44 12.02 -5.68 -5.27
N LEU A 45 11.76 -5.92 -3.98
CA LEU A 45 10.88 -5.10 -3.15
C LEU A 45 11.56 -3.83 -2.62
N GLY A 46 12.86 -3.65 -2.86
CA GLY A 46 13.63 -2.45 -2.56
C GLY A 46 13.67 -1.44 -3.71
N ALA A 47 13.26 -1.84 -4.91
CA ALA A 47 13.17 -0.95 -6.07
C ALA A 47 11.86 -0.17 -6.11
N ASN A 48 11.90 1.05 -6.66
CA ASN A 48 10.69 1.79 -6.99
C ASN A 48 10.01 1.17 -8.21
N ARG A 49 8.76 0.73 -8.07
CA ARG A 49 7.97 0.21 -9.19
C ARG A 49 7.36 1.34 -10.02
N GLY A 50 8.02 1.78 -11.09
CA GLY A 50 7.49 2.83 -11.97
C GLY A 50 6.17 2.48 -12.68
N GLY A 51 5.86 1.19 -12.78
CA GLY A 51 4.63 0.66 -13.36
C GLY A 51 4.09 -0.53 -12.55
N TRP A 52 3.00 -1.11 -13.03
CA TRP A 52 2.47 -2.34 -12.47
C TRP A 52 3.41 -3.49 -12.78
N THR A 53 3.64 -4.35 -11.79
CA THR A 53 4.56 -5.50 -11.92
C THR A 53 3.77 -6.78 -11.77
N ARG A 54 3.78 -7.61 -12.81
CA ARG A 54 3.20 -8.96 -12.76
C ARG A 54 4.20 -9.92 -12.13
N LEU A 55 3.75 -10.63 -11.10
CA LEU A 55 4.40 -11.83 -10.59
C LEU A 55 3.67 -13.02 -11.21
N ALA A 56 4.38 -13.85 -11.99
CA ALA A 56 3.81 -15.04 -12.61
C ALA A 56 4.74 -16.23 -12.34
N THR A 57 4.17 -17.29 -11.79
CA THR A 57 4.87 -18.51 -11.37
C THR A 57 3.98 -19.72 -11.68
N PRO A 58 4.50 -20.95 -11.64
CA PRO A 58 3.66 -22.15 -11.72
C PRO A 58 2.59 -22.23 -10.62
N ALA A 59 2.81 -21.57 -9.48
CA ALA A 59 1.86 -21.51 -8.37
C ALA A 59 0.70 -20.53 -8.61
N GLY A 60 0.81 -19.65 -9.62
CA GLY A 60 -0.20 -18.66 -9.96
C GLY A 60 0.40 -17.28 -10.23
N GLU A 61 -0.47 -16.27 -10.19
CA GLU A 61 -0.11 -14.90 -10.53
C GLU A 61 -0.66 -13.84 -9.58
N ALA A 62 0.04 -12.72 -9.51
CA ALA A 62 -0.39 -11.52 -8.81
C ALA A 62 0.08 -10.26 -9.54
N LEU A 63 -0.66 -9.17 -9.37
CA LEU A 63 -0.30 -7.86 -9.90
C LEU A 63 0.04 -6.91 -8.74
N LEU A 64 1.27 -6.42 -8.72
CA LEU A 64 1.71 -5.40 -7.78
C LEU A 64 1.48 -4.01 -8.37
N ARG A 65 0.82 -3.15 -7.61
CA ARG A 65 0.61 -1.75 -7.99
C ARG A 65 1.94 -1.00 -8.10
N ARG A 66 1.99 -0.05 -9.04
CA ARG A 66 3.08 0.92 -9.16
C ARG A 66 3.28 1.71 -7.86
N GLN A 67 4.51 2.16 -7.65
CA GLN A 67 4.93 3.04 -6.58
C GLN A 67 5.41 4.36 -7.16
N GLY A 68 4.98 5.44 -6.53
CA GLY A 68 5.40 6.80 -6.89
C GLY A 68 6.38 7.33 -5.87
N MET A 69 7.54 6.70 -5.68
CA MET A 69 8.56 7.22 -4.75
C MET A 69 9.92 7.28 -5.47
N PRO A 70 10.18 8.28 -6.33
CA PRO A 70 11.50 8.46 -6.92
C PRO A 70 12.58 8.63 -5.86
N ASP A 71 13.80 8.15 -6.12
CA ASP A 71 14.89 8.14 -5.13
C ASP A 71 15.17 9.52 -4.53
N ALA A 72 15.30 10.55 -5.37
CA ALA A 72 15.58 11.91 -4.92
C ALA A 72 14.49 12.47 -3.99
N ALA A 73 13.22 12.23 -4.31
CA ALA A 73 12.09 12.71 -3.52
C ALA A 73 11.93 11.93 -2.20
N LEU A 74 12.27 10.64 -2.20
CA LEU A 74 12.25 9.81 -1.00
C LEU A 74 13.44 10.17 -0.08
N ALA A 75 14.64 10.29 -0.63
CA ALA A 75 15.86 10.65 0.11
C ALA A 75 15.74 11.99 0.84
N SER A 76 15.07 12.99 0.25
CA SER A 76 14.88 14.30 0.89
C SER A 76 13.89 14.31 2.05
N ARG A 77 13.16 13.21 2.27
CA ARG A 77 12.10 13.09 3.28
C ARG A 77 12.38 12.02 4.33
N LEU A 78 13.31 11.11 4.05
CA LEU A 78 13.74 10.10 5.00
C LEU A 78 14.89 10.62 5.86
N ASP A 79 14.98 10.08 7.06
CA ASP A 79 16.19 10.22 7.87
C ASP A 79 17.38 9.64 7.07
N PRO A 80 18.53 10.33 7.00
CA PRO A 80 19.72 9.84 6.30
C PRO A 80 20.20 8.44 6.75
N ALA A 81 19.86 8.01 7.97
CA ALA A 81 20.17 6.67 8.46
C ALA A 81 19.28 5.56 7.85
N ILE A 82 18.18 5.91 7.17
CA ILE A 82 17.25 4.96 6.56
C ILE A 82 17.57 4.84 5.07
N ALA A 83 18.07 3.67 4.66
CA ALA A 83 18.28 3.39 3.24
C ALA A 83 16.93 3.32 2.48
N LEU A 84 16.92 3.86 1.25
CA LEU A 84 15.70 3.92 0.42
C LEU A 84 15.08 2.54 0.17
N ALA A 85 15.94 1.54 -0.05
CA ALA A 85 15.52 0.17 -0.29
C ALA A 85 14.90 -0.47 0.97
N ASP A 86 15.38 -0.13 2.17
CA ASP A 86 14.83 -0.63 3.42
C ASP A 86 13.46 -0.02 3.70
N TRP A 87 13.29 1.28 3.43
CA TRP A 87 11.97 1.91 3.48
C TRP A 87 10.98 1.21 2.53
N ARG A 88 11.41 0.95 1.28
CA ARG A 88 10.56 0.27 0.29
C ARG A 88 10.22 -1.16 0.68
N ARG A 89 11.18 -1.91 1.25
CA ARG A 89 10.91 -3.24 1.80
C ARG A 89 9.91 -3.17 2.95
N PHE A 90 10.06 -2.20 3.86
CA PHE A 90 9.15 -1.99 4.97
C PHE A 90 7.71 -1.74 4.49
N ILE A 91 7.50 -0.77 3.59
CA ILE A 91 6.15 -0.48 3.08
C ILE A 91 5.59 -1.65 2.24
N ASN A 92 6.43 -2.40 1.52
CA ASN A 92 6.00 -3.56 0.74
C ASN A 92 5.64 -4.77 1.63
N ALA A 93 5.97 -4.73 2.92
CA ALA A 93 5.50 -5.68 3.91
C ALA A 93 4.10 -5.33 4.47
N GLN A 94 3.59 -4.12 4.20
CA GLN A 94 2.29 -3.65 4.71
C GLN A 94 1.15 -3.84 3.72
N VAL A 95 -0.08 -3.85 4.24
CA VAL A 95 -1.32 -3.72 3.46
C VAL A 95 -1.89 -2.33 3.69
N PHE A 96 -2.19 -1.61 2.62
CA PHE A 96 -2.69 -0.23 2.70
C PHE A 96 -4.21 -0.19 2.67
N LEU A 97 -4.78 0.51 3.65
CA LEU A 97 -6.21 0.72 3.78
C LEU A 97 -6.51 2.23 3.86
N PHE A 98 -7.55 2.65 3.17
CA PHE A 98 -8.07 4.01 3.24
C PHE A 98 -9.11 4.12 4.36
N PRO A 99 -9.03 5.16 5.21
CA PRO A 99 -10.04 5.42 6.23
C PRO A 99 -11.34 6.03 5.68
N ALA A 100 -11.35 6.41 4.40
CA ALA A 100 -12.50 7.04 3.74
C ALA A 100 -12.70 6.44 2.34
N GLU A 101 -13.94 6.05 2.03
CA GLU A 101 -14.31 5.41 0.77
C GLU A 101 -13.96 6.29 -0.44
N ALA A 102 -14.24 7.60 -0.34
CA ALA A 102 -13.95 8.56 -1.40
C ALA A 102 -12.47 8.59 -1.79
N ALA A 103 -11.55 8.33 -0.85
CA ALA A 103 -10.11 8.28 -1.13
C ALA A 103 -9.73 7.02 -1.93
N ALA A 104 -10.33 5.87 -1.61
CA ALA A 104 -10.16 4.63 -2.39
C ALA A 104 -10.70 4.80 -3.81
N TRP A 105 -11.90 5.36 -3.95
CA TRP A 105 -12.48 5.66 -5.27
C TRP A 105 -11.65 6.66 -6.08
N ARG A 106 -11.04 7.66 -5.45
CA ARG A 106 -10.13 8.58 -6.11
C ARG A 106 -8.89 7.85 -6.65
N LEU A 107 -8.31 6.93 -5.88
CA LEU A 107 -7.18 6.11 -6.35
C LEU A 107 -7.58 5.22 -7.53
N LEU A 108 -8.76 4.59 -7.46
CA LEU A 108 -9.29 3.76 -8.54
C LEU A 108 -9.45 4.58 -9.83
N ARG A 109 -10.10 5.75 -9.75
CA ARG A 109 -10.32 6.63 -10.91
C ARG A 109 -9.05 7.24 -11.49
N ALA A 110 -7.96 7.32 -10.71
CA ALA A 110 -6.68 7.86 -11.17
C ALA A 110 -5.96 6.93 -12.17
N GLU A 111 -6.46 5.70 -12.39
CA GLU A 111 -5.91 4.75 -13.35
C GLU A 111 -7.00 4.24 -14.30
N PRO A 112 -7.51 5.12 -15.20
CA PRO A 112 -8.54 4.73 -16.15
C PRO A 112 -8.04 3.61 -17.06
N GLY A 113 -8.91 2.62 -17.33
CA GLY A 113 -8.60 1.44 -18.14
C GLY A 113 -8.19 0.20 -17.35
N ARG A 114 -8.06 0.28 -16.03
CA ARG A 114 -7.89 -0.88 -15.14
C ARG A 114 -9.24 -1.36 -14.60
N ASP A 115 -9.46 -2.67 -14.60
CA ASP A 115 -10.63 -3.27 -13.93
C ASP A 115 -10.31 -3.48 -12.44
N GLN A 116 -10.67 -2.50 -11.64
CA GLN A 116 -10.41 -2.49 -10.20
C GLN A 116 -11.71 -2.59 -9.40
N ALA A 117 -11.57 -3.03 -8.15
CA ALA A 117 -12.62 -3.06 -7.16
C ALA A 117 -12.18 -2.34 -5.88
N VAL A 118 -13.13 -1.69 -5.22
CA VAL A 118 -12.98 -1.20 -3.85
C VAL A 118 -13.55 -2.25 -2.91
N LEU A 119 -12.72 -2.77 -2.02
CA LEU A 119 -13.12 -3.64 -0.92
C LEU A 119 -13.38 -2.81 0.32
N ALA A 120 -14.38 -3.19 1.10
CA ALA A 120 -14.69 -2.59 2.39
C ALA A 120 -14.57 -3.65 3.49
N PHE A 121 -13.85 -3.30 4.56
CA PHE A 121 -13.60 -4.18 5.70
C PHE A 121 -14.13 -3.53 6.97
N PRO A 122 -14.96 -4.24 7.77
CA PRO A 122 -15.29 -3.80 9.11
C PRO A 122 -14.02 -3.72 9.96
N THR A 123 -13.71 -2.54 10.49
CA THR A 123 -12.51 -2.34 11.30
C THR A 123 -12.52 -3.20 12.55
N ALA A 124 -13.70 -3.39 13.15
CA ALA A 124 -13.87 -4.29 14.29
C ALA A 124 -13.49 -5.74 13.95
N ALA A 125 -13.81 -6.21 12.74
CA ALA A 125 -13.45 -7.56 12.30
C ALA A 125 -11.94 -7.71 12.10
N LEU A 126 -11.27 -6.70 11.52
CA LEU A 126 -9.81 -6.68 11.39
C LEU A 126 -9.12 -6.72 12.76
N LEU A 127 -9.60 -5.93 13.72
CA LEU A 127 -9.07 -5.92 15.08
C LEU A 127 -9.31 -7.25 15.80
N ALA A 128 -10.50 -7.84 15.65
CA ALA A 128 -10.83 -9.15 16.22
C ALA A 128 -9.98 -10.28 15.63
N ALA A 129 -9.59 -10.17 14.36
CA ALA A 129 -8.66 -11.09 13.70
C ALA A 129 -7.19 -10.90 14.13
N GLY A 130 -6.90 -9.97 15.05
CA GLY A 130 -5.55 -9.72 15.55
C GLY A 130 -4.68 -8.85 14.63
N CYS A 131 -5.26 -8.18 13.64
CA CYS A 131 -4.50 -7.28 12.77
C CYS A 131 -3.97 -6.07 13.55
N ALA A 132 -2.67 -5.81 13.44
CA ALA A 132 -2.08 -4.56 13.92
C ALA A 132 -2.38 -3.44 12.92
N LEU A 133 -3.17 -2.44 13.34
CA LEU A 133 -3.52 -1.28 12.52
C LEU A 133 -2.75 -0.06 13.00
N CYS A 134 -2.11 0.65 12.07
CA CYS A 134 -1.44 1.92 12.32
C CYS A 134 -1.94 2.98 11.33
N VAL A 135 -1.90 4.23 11.76
CA VAL A 135 -2.20 5.38 10.89
C VAL A 135 -0.93 6.06 10.46
N CYS A 136 -0.86 6.44 9.19
CA CYS A 136 0.19 7.31 8.69
C CYS A 136 -0.42 8.68 8.38
N ARG A 137 0.29 9.76 8.73
CA ARG A 137 -0.17 11.14 8.47
C ARG A 137 -0.04 11.56 7.01
N PHE A 138 0.73 10.81 6.23
CA PHE A 138 1.00 11.06 4.82
C PHE A 138 0.90 9.76 4.03
N ASN A 139 0.83 9.87 2.71
CA ASN A 139 0.85 8.71 1.83
C ASN A 139 2.28 8.16 1.74
N ASN A 140 2.59 7.12 2.50
CA ASN A 140 3.91 6.50 2.52
C ASN A 140 4.19 5.56 1.31
N GLY A 141 3.19 5.30 0.47
CA GLY A 141 3.34 4.57 -0.80
C GLY A 141 3.45 5.47 -2.04
N PHE A 142 3.31 6.79 -1.86
CA PHE A 142 3.40 7.77 -2.93
C PHE A 142 3.94 9.09 -2.38
N ILE A 143 5.11 9.48 -2.85
CA ILE A 143 5.75 10.75 -2.55
C ILE A 143 5.70 11.59 -3.82
N ASP A 144 5.23 12.83 -3.72
CA ASP A 144 5.16 13.71 -4.88
C ASP A 144 6.55 13.88 -5.53
N ARG A 145 6.53 14.25 -6.81
CA ARG A 145 7.75 14.53 -7.57
C ARG A 145 8.27 15.95 -7.34
N SER A 146 7.58 16.73 -6.51
CA SER A 146 7.93 18.12 -6.27
C SER A 146 9.13 18.16 -5.31
N PRO A 147 10.05 19.12 -5.50
CA PRO A 147 11.09 19.37 -4.51
C PRO A 147 10.43 19.72 -3.16
N PRO A 148 11.05 19.35 -2.03
CA PRO A 148 10.52 19.73 -0.72
C PRO A 148 10.34 21.25 -0.69
N CYS A 149 9.15 21.70 -0.26
CA CYS A 149 8.95 23.09 0.05
C CYS A 149 9.80 23.40 1.29
N HIS A 150 11.00 23.92 1.09
CA HIS A 150 11.72 24.64 2.14
C HIS A 150 10.99 25.97 2.36
N ALA A 151 9.82 25.94 2.97
CA ALA A 151 9.32 27.12 3.65
C ALA A 151 10.39 27.45 4.69
N ALA A 152 11.09 28.55 4.47
CA ALA A 152 12.19 29.01 5.29
C ALA A 152 11.79 28.89 6.77
N MET A 153 12.44 27.98 7.50
CA MET A 153 12.50 28.08 8.96
C MET A 153 13.36 29.31 9.26
N GLY A 154 12.71 30.48 9.24
CA GLY A 154 13.23 31.68 9.85
C GLY A 154 13.50 31.37 11.31
N ARG A 155 14.77 31.44 11.68
CA ARG A 155 15.21 31.73 13.05
C ARG A 155 15.58 33.20 13.09
#